data_AF-K1U8I3-F1
#
_entry.id   AF-K1U8I3-F1
#
_cell.length_a   1.000
_cell.length_b   1.000
_cell.length_c   1.000
_cell.angle_alpha   90.00
_cell.angle_beta   90.00
_cell.angle_gamma   90.00
#
_symmetry.space_group_name_H-M   'P 1'
#
loop_
_entity.id
_entity.type
_entity.pdbx_description
1 polymer ?
#
loop_
_entity_poly.entity_id
_entity_poly.type
_entity_poly.pdbx_seq_one_letter_code
_entity_poly.pdbx_strand_id
1 'polypeptide(L)'
;KEFIVVFVPDFNINTQGKDVPDAIEMARDAIGLMGIDMQDDGEALPEASSIASAQAEAPSGAIVSLVDVDFAEYRRKNDMRVVKKNCTIPSWLNFEAERAGVNFSAVLQAALKSELHITSR
;
A
#
# COMPACT_ATOMS: atom_id res chain seq x y z
N LYS A 1 -19.17 10.30 -18.15
CA LYS A 1 -18.63 10.90 -16.91
C LYS A 1 -17.26 11.45 -17.26
N GLU A 2 -16.98 12.70 -16.90
CA GLU A 2 -15.63 13.23 -17.04
C GLU A 2 -14.74 12.56 -15.98
N PHE A 3 -13.53 12.20 -16.38
CA PHE A 3 -12.50 11.64 -15.50
C PHE A 3 -11.21 12.43 -15.77
N ILE A 4 -10.39 12.57 -14.74
CA ILE A 4 -9.06 13.16 -14.84
C ILE A 4 -8.09 12.01 -15.05
N VAL A 5 -7.43 11.98 -16.21
CA VAL A 5 -6.38 11.01 -16.51
C VAL A 5 -5.07 11.52 -15.94
N VAL A 6 -4.35 10.65 -15.24
CA VAL A 6 -3.01 10.94 -14.70
C VAL A 6 -2.02 10.04 -15.41
N PHE A 7 -1.00 10.65 -15.98
CA PHE A 7 0.17 9.97 -16.52
C PHE A 7 1.32 10.11 -15.54
N VAL A 8 2.02 9.01 -15.26
CA VAL A 8 3.22 8.99 -14.42
C VAL A 8 4.43 8.71 -15.32
N PRO A 9 5.23 9.74 -15.67
CA PRO A 9 6.32 9.60 -16.64
C PRO A 9 7.36 8.56 -16.25
N ASP A 10 7.80 8.56 -14.99
CA ASP A 10 8.92 7.72 -14.51
C ASP A 10 8.62 6.22 -14.61
N PHE A 11 7.35 5.84 -14.48
CA PHE A 11 6.89 4.45 -14.57
C PHE A 11 6.21 4.14 -15.91
N ASN A 12 6.00 5.15 -16.76
CA ASN A 12 5.26 5.04 -18.01
C ASN A 12 3.87 4.37 -17.86
N ILE A 13 3.15 4.73 -16.80
CA ILE A 13 1.81 4.21 -16.47
C ILE A 13 0.75 5.31 -16.51
N ASN A 14 -0.50 4.89 -16.68
CA ASN A 14 -1.67 5.77 -16.60
C ASN A 14 -2.65 5.28 -15.54
N THR A 15 -3.34 6.22 -14.92
CA THR A 15 -4.48 5.98 -14.04
C THR A 15 -5.52 7.09 -14.21
N GLN A 16 -6.64 7.02 -13.49
CA GLN A 16 -7.68 8.03 -13.59
C GLN A 16 -8.48 8.20 -12.29
N GLY A 17 -8.94 9.41 -12.03
CA GLY A 17 -9.82 9.74 -10.91
C GLY A 17 -11.06 10.53 -11.34
N LYS A 18 -12.06 10.60 -10.46
CA LYS A 18 -13.32 11.35 -10.67
C LYS A 18 -13.15 12.85 -10.46
N ASP A 19 -12.21 13.23 -9.60
CA ASP A 19 -11.82 14.60 -9.29
C ASP A 19 -10.31 14.66 -8.98
N VAL A 20 -9.79 15.86 -8.70
CA VAL A 20 -8.33 16.05 -8.49
C VAL A 20 -7.81 15.27 -7.28
N PRO A 21 -8.45 15.32 -6.09
CA PRO A 21 -8.06 14.48 -4.96
C PRO A 21 -8.05 12.99 -5.29
N ASP A 22 -9.14 12.47 -5.87
CA ASP A 22 -9.25 11.05 -6.27
C ASP A 22 -8.15 10.69 -7.28
N ALA A 23 -7.87 11.55 -8.26
CA ALA A 23 -6.81 11.33 -9.24
C ALA A 23 -5.40 11.25 -8.61
N ILE A 24 -5.12 12.08 -7.61
CA ILE A 24 -3.85 12.04 -6.86
C ILE A 24 -3.75 10.77 -6.02
N GLU A 25 -4.85 10.36 -5.37
CA GLU A 25 -4.87 9.08 -4.63
C GLU A 25 -4.67 7.88 -5.56
N MET A 26 -5.33 7.87 -6.71
CA MET A 26 -5.18 6.83 -7.72
C MET A 26 -3.76 6.79 -8.31
N ALA A 27 -3.09 7.94 -8.43
CA ALA A 27 -1.69 8.02 -8.84
C ALA A 27 -0.75 7.40 -7.80
N ARG A 28 -0.97 7.70 -6.50
CA ARG A 28 -0.20 7.11 -5.40
C ARG A 28 -0.33 5.58 -5.38
N ASP A 29 -1.55 5.07 -5.57
CA ASP A 29 -1.83 3.63 -5.63
C ASP A 29 -1.15 2.96 -6.83
N ALA A 30 -1.28 3.56 -8.03
CA ALA A 30 -0.67 3.05 -9.24
C ALA A 30 0.87 2.99 -9.16
N ILE A 31 1.50 4.05 -8.64
CA ILE A 31 2.95 4.08 -8.41
C ILE A 31 3.34 3.01 -7.39
N GLY A 32 2.64 2.95 -6.25
CA GLY A 32 2.92 1.98 -5.19
C GLY A 32 2.84 0.53 -5.68
N LEU A 33 1.81 0.21 -6.47
CA LEU A 33 1.62 -1.11 -7.05
C LEU A 33 2.76 -1.46 -8.02
N MET A 34 3.04 -0.57 -8.99
CA MET A 34 4.09 -0.80 -9.98
C MET A 34 5.47 -0.94 -9.33
N GLY A 35 5.79 -0.10 -8.34
CA GLY A 35 7.09 -0.21 -7.69
C GLY A 35 7.27 -1.46 -6.83
N ILE A 36 6.20 -2.02 -6.24
CA ILE A 36 6.29 -3.32 -5.57
C ILE A 36 6.54 -4.44 -6.58
N ASP A 37 5.82 -4.42 -7.71
CA ASP A 37 5.95 -5.41 -8.79
C ASP A 37 7.39 -5.46 -9.30
N MET A 38 7.95 -4.29 -9.65
CA MET A 38 9.36 -4.16 -10.04
C MET A 38 10.34 -4.68 -8.96
N GLN A 39 10.09 -4.37 -7.68
CA GLN A 39 10.92 -4.87 -6.58
C GLN A 39 10.84 -6.39 -6.42
N ASP A 40 9.66 -6.99 -6.63
CA ASP A 40 9.46 -8.43 -6.53
C ASP A 40 10.15 -9.18 -7.69
N ASP A 41 10.22 -8.55 -8.86
CA ASP A 41 10.98 -9.02 -10.02
C ASP A 41 12.49 -8.73 -9.94
N GLY A 42 12.94 -8.03 -8.89
CA GLY A 42 14.34 -7.67 -8.66
C GLY A 42 14.84 -6.54 -9.57
N GLU A 43 13.93 -5.77 -10.16
CA GLU A 43 14.23 -4.61 -10.98
C GLU A 43 14.52 -3.37 -10.12
N ALA A 44 15.30 -2.45 -10.67
CA ALA A 44 15.57 -1.17 -10.02
C ALA A 44 14.40 -0.21 -10.26
N LEU A 45 13.98 0.50 -9.20
CA LEU A 45 12.99 1.57 -9.34
C LEU A 45 13.58 2.72 -10.19
N PRO A 46 12.77 3.35 -11.07
CA PRO A 46 13.20 4.50 -11.83
C PRO A 46 13.55 5.67 -10.90
N GLU A 47 14.52 6.49 -11.31
CA GLU A 47 14.85 7.73 -10.61
C GLU A 47 13.74 8.77 -10.87
N ALA A 48 13.31 9.46 -9.82
CA ALA A 48 12.24 10.44 -9.92
C ALA A 48 12.66 11.63 -10.79
N SER A 49 11.85 11.94 -11.80
CA SER A 49 12.06 13.11 -12.65
C SER A 49 11.93 14.42 -11.87
N SER A 50 12.69 15.43 -12.27
CA SER A 50 12.52 16.78 -11.75
C SER A 50 11.15 17.36 -12.13
N ILE A 51 10.60 18.24 -11.31
CA ILE A 51 9.34 18.92 -11.66
C ILE A 51 9.46 19.73 -12.95
N ALA A 52 10.65 20.28 -13.24
CA ALA A 52 10.90 21.07 -14.45
C ALA A 52 10.87 20.20 -15.72
N SER A 53 11.45 19.00 -15.68
CA SER A 53 11.38 18.06 -16.81
C SER A 53 9.95 17.57 -17.02
N ALA A 54 9.24 17.22 -15.95
CA ALA A 54 7.84 16.82 -16.03
C ALA A 54 6.92 17.93 -16.60
N GLN A 55 7.18 19.19 -16.26
CA GLN A 55 6.46 20.34 -16.82
C GLN A 55 6.75 20.57 -18.31
N ALA A 56 7.97 20.33 -18.76
CA ALA A 56 8.35 20.51 -20.17
C ALA A 56 7.67 19.48 -21.09
N GLU A 57 7.41 18.28 -20.58
CA GLU A 57 6.75 17.19 -21.32
C GLU A 57 5.23 17.20 -21.20
N ALA A 58 4.69 18.02 -20.30
CA ALA A 58 3.26 18.08 -20.04
C ALA A 58 2.47 18.70 -21.21
N PRO A 59 1.32 18.12 -21.60
CA PRO A 59 0.42 18.72 -22.57
C PRO A 59 -0.06 20.12 -22.14
N SER A 60 -0.33 20.99 -23.12
CA SER A 60 -0.89 22.32 -22.84
C SER A 60 -2.21 22.21 -22.06
N GLY A 61 -2.27 22.86 -20.89
CA GLY A 61 -3.43 22.83 -19.99
C GLY A 61 -3.42 21.70 -18.96
N ALA A 62 -2.39 20.85 -18.93
CA ALA A 62 -2.22 19.83 -17.89
C ALA A 62 -1.75 20.44 -16.56
N ILE A 63 -2.12 19.78 -15.45
CA ILE A 63 -1.65 20.09 -14.10
C ILE A 63 -0.53 19.11 -13.76
N VAL A 64 0.62 19.63 -13.34
CA VAL A 64 1.75 18.82 -12.87
C VAL A 64 1.81 18.89 -11.36
N SER A 65 1.81 17.75 -10.70
CA SER A 65 1.91 17.61 -9.24
C SER A 65 2.93 16.55 -8.87
N LEU A 66 3.62 16.77 -7.76
CA LEU A 66 4.43 15.73 -7.11
C LEU A 66 3.51 14.79 -6.33
N VAL A 67 3.89 13.51 -6.28
CA VAL A 67 3.21 12.48 -5.49
C VAL A 67 4.27 11.79 -4.63
N ASP A 68 4.02 11.75 -3.33
CA ASP A 68 4.84 11.05 -2.36
C ASP A 68 4.42 9.57 -2.23
N VAL A 69 5.40 8.67 -2.32
CA VAL A 69 5.20 7.23 -2.19
C VAL A 69 6.31 6.63 -1.34
N ASP A 70 5.93 6.00 -0.24
CA ASP A 70 6.81 5.10 0.52
C ASP A 70 6.49 3.66 0.14
N PHE A 71 7.35 3.04 -0.67
CA PHE A 71 7.17 1.65 -1.12
C PHE A 71 7.21 0.64 0.04
N ALA A 72 7.97 0.92 1.11
CA ALA A 72 8.04 0.02 2.26
C ALA A 72 6.75 0.08 3.07
N GLU A 73 6.20 1.28 3.27
CA GLU A 73 4.89 1.46 3.91
C GLU A 73 3.77 0.88 3.04
N TYR A 74 3.78 1.18 1.74
CA TYR A 74 2.79 0.67 0.79
C TYR A 74 2.84 -0.87 0.74
N ARG A 75 4.03 -1.47 0.77
CA ARG A 75 4.20 -2.93 0.87
C ARG A 75 3.63 -3.46 2.17
N ARG A 76 3.92 -2.85 3.32
CA ARG A 76 3.34 -3.30 4.61
C ARG A 76 1.82 -3.22 4.63
N LYS A 77 1.24 -2.18 4.01
CA LYS A 77 -0.21 -2.01 3.90
C LYS A 77 -0.87 -3.04 2.97
N ASN A 78 -0.17 -3.47 1.93
CA ASN A 78 -0.69 -4.36 0.89
C ASN A 78 -0.18 -5.81 0.99
N ASP A 79 0.75 -6.11 1.91
CA ASP A 79 1.27 -7.45 2.14
C ASP A 79 0.25 -8.30 2.91
N MET A 80 -0.52 -9.09 2.17
CA MET A 80 -1.50 -10.04 2.73
C MET A 80 -0.87 -11.35 3.22
N ARG A 81 0.46 -11.49 3.21
CA ARG A 81 1.10 -12.75 3.63
C ARG A 81 0.90 -12.97 5.12
N VAL A 82 0.39 -14.15 5.46
CA VAL A 82 0.26 -14.58 6.85
C VAL A 82 1.61 -15.10 7.33
N VAL A 83 2.15 -14.48 8.39
CA VAL A 83 3.41 -14.91 9.01
C VAL A 83 3.13 -15.77 10.23
N LYS A 84 3.63 -17.01 10.25
CA LYS A 84 3.54 -17.89 11.42
C LYS A 84 4.30 -17.27 12.60
N LYS A 85 3.64 -17.19 13.76
CA LYS A 85 4.25 -16.79 15.03
C LYS A 85 4.17 -17.95 16.02
N ASN A 86 5.29 -18.25 16.68
CA ASN A 86 5.32 -19.15 17.83
C ASN A 86 5.22 -18.29 19.09
N CYS A 87 4.31 -18.63 20.00
CA CYS A 87 4.11 -17.91 21.26
C CYS A 87 4.12 -18.89 22.44
N THR A 88 4.45 -18.37 23.61
CA THR A 88 4.44 -19.13 24.87
C THR A 88 3.29 -18.61 25.72
N ILE A 89 2.40 -19.50 26.13
CA ILE A 89 1.28 -19.20 27.02
C ILE A 89 1.25 -20.20 28.19
N PRO A 90 0.67 -19.85 29.34
CA PRO A 90 0.49 -20.79 30.43
C PRO A 90 -0.32 -22.02 29.99
N SER A 91 0.08 -23.21 30.46
CA SER A 91 -0.54 -24.49 30.07
C SER A 91 -2.05 -24.54 30.38
N TRP A 92 -2.48 -23.95 31.51
CA TRP A 92 -3.89 -23.88 31.87
C TRP A 92 -4.71 -23.06 30.86
N LEU A 93 -4.12 -22.00 30.29
CA LEU A 93 -4.79 -21.13 29.32
C LEU A 93 -4.91 -21.84 27.97
N ASN A 94 -3.88 -22.58 27.56
CA ASN A 94 -3.95 -23.41 26.36
C ASN A 94 -5.09 -24.42 26.46
N PHE A 95 -5.20 -25.12 27.59
CA PHE A 95 -6.24 -26.12 27.81
C PHE A 95 -7.65 -25.52 27.74
N GLU A 96 -7.90 -24.39 28.42
CA GLU A 96 -9.21 -23.73 28.38
C GLU A 96 -9.55 -23.20 26.97
N ALA A 97 -8.55 -22.64 26.25
CA ALA A 97 -8.73 -22.13 24.89
C ALA A 97 -9.03 -23.25 23.88
N GLU A 98 -8.32 -24.38 23.96
CA GLU A 98 -8.57 -25.57 23.13
C GLU A 98 -9.95 -26.17 23.42
N ARG A 99 -10.33 -26.31 24.70
CA ARG A 99 -11.65 -26.83 25.10
C ARG A 99 -12.79 -25.95 24.57
N ALA A 100 -12.57 -24.65 24.51
CA ALA A 100 -13.53 -23.68 23.98
C ALA A 100 -13.48 -23.52 22.45
N GLY A 101 -12.57 -24.21 21.75
CA GLY A 101 -12.43 -24.13 20.29
C GLY A 101 -11.91 -22.78 19.79
N VAL A 102 -11.10 -22.08 20.59
CA VAL A 102 -10.60 -20.74 20.26
C VAL A 102 -9.61 -20.79 19.10
N ASN A 103 -9.79 -19.88 18.14
CA ASN A 103 -8.79 -19.63 17.10
C ASN A 103 -7.69 -18.70 17.62
N PHE A 104 -6.57 -19.27 18.06
CA PHE A 104 -5.42 -18.53 18.60
C PHE A 104 -4.91 -17.44 17.64
N SER A 105 -4.86 -17.71 16.34
CA SER A 105 -4.38 -16.74 15.35
C SER A 105 -5.32 -15.54 15.24
N ALA A 106 -6.63 -15.78 15.25
CA ALA A 106 -7.62 -14.71 15.20
C ALA A 106 -7.61 -13.85 16.47
N VAL A 107 -7.52 -14.48 17.63
CA VAL A 107 -7.41 -13.77 18.92
C VAL A 107 -6.14 -12.94 18.98
N LEU A 108 -5.00 -13.47 18.55
CA LEU A 108 -3.74 -12.73 18.49
C LEU A 108 -3.85 -11.52 17.57
N GLN A 109 -4.44 -11.68 16.38
CA GLN A 109 -4.66 -10.57 15.44
C GLN A 109 -5.56 -9.48 16.03
N ALA A 110 -6.66 -9.87 16.68
CA ALA A 110 -7.58 -8.91 17.32
C ALA A 110 -6.91 -8.16 18.47
N ALA A 111 -6.16 -8.87 19.32
CA ALA A 111 -5.42 -8.26 20.43
C ALA A 111 -4.37 -7.26 19.91
N LEU A 112 -3.56 -7.65 18.92
CA LEU A 112 -2.55 -6.76 18.32
C LEU A 112 -3.17 -5.51 17.69
N LYS A 113 -4.31 -5.63 17.01
CA LYS A 113 -5.04 -4.48 16.46
C LYS A 113 -5.51 -3.53 17.55
N SER A 114 -6.03 -4.08 18.65
CA SER A 114 -6.45 -3.30 19.81
C SER A 114 -5.29 -2.55 20.46
N GLU A 115 -4.16 -3.23 20.71
CA GLU A 115 -2.96 -2.66 21.33
C GLU A 115 -2.31 -1.57 20.46
N LEU A 116 -2.34 -1.74 19.14
CA LEU A 116 -1.77 -0.79 18.20
C LEU A 116 -2.76 0.31 17.75
N HIS A 117 -3.98 0.32 18.29
CA HIS A 117 -5.06 1.25 17.89
C HIS A 117 -5.36 1.23 16.38
N ILE A 118 -5.31 0.04 15.79
CA ILE A 118 -5.55 -0.20 14.36
C ILE A 118 -7.02 -0.59 14.15
N THR A 119 -7.80 0.31 13.56
CA THR A 119 -9.25 0.13 13.32
C THR A 119 -9.58 -0.53 11.98
N SER A 120 -8.61 -0.57 11.05
CA SER A 120 -8.74 -1.14 9.71
C SER A 120 -7.67 -2.22 9.46
N ARG A 121 -7.69 -2.87 8.29
CA ARG A 121 -7.14 -4.22 8.04
C ARG A 121 -5.78 -4.57 8.64
#